data_AF-A0A3Q2TTZ8-F1
#
_entry.id   AF-A0A3Q2TTZ8-F1
#
_cell.length_a   1.000
_cell.length_b   1.000
_cell.length_c   1.000
_cell.angle_alpha   90.00
_cell.angle_beta   90.00
_cell.angle_gamma   90.00
#
_symmetry.space_group_name_H-M   'P 1'
#
loop_
_entity.id
_entity.type
_entity.pdbx_description
1 polymer ?
#
loop_
_entity_poly.entity_id
_entity_poly.type
_entity_poly.pdbx_seq_one_letter_code
_entity_poly.pdbx_strand_id
1 'polypeptide(L)'
;FFPIVLGRITQVLEKRQKRIILVIVCVALLLDNMLYMVIVPIIPDYLEDLQKAADQDQLAAELHTNSTNSTIHRAPEGNFDLQIGVLFASKAILQLLVNPLSGTFIDRVGYDIPLFIGLNIMFLSTVTFAFAENYATLFLARSIQGLGSAFADTSGIALIADKFTEDTERSKALGIALAFISFGSLVAPPFGGVLYDLAGKQAPFLILACICFTDGVLCLLVLKPFSNRERENMPVAHKIPNFCFWDYFSVT
;
A
#
# COMPACT_ATOMS: atom_id res chain seq x y z
N PHE A 1 5.67 -47.51 -8.10
CA PHE A 1 4.34 -46.85 -8.01
C PHE A 1 4.32 -45.73 -6.95
N PHE A 2 4.74 -46.00 -5.71
CA PHE A 2 4.82 -45.02 -4.62
C PHE A 2 5.65 -43.74 -4.92
N PRO A 3 6.86 -43.79 -5.50
CA PRO A 3 7.64 -42.58 -5.80
C PRO A 3 7.04 -41.71 -6.92
N ILE A 4 6.30 -42.32 -7.86
CA ILE A 4 5.63 -41.62 -8.96
C ILE A 4 4.39 -40.86 -8.45
N VAL A 5 3.63 -41.47 -7.54
CA VAL A 5 2.49 -40.83 -6.87
C VAL A 5 2.96 -39.71 -5.97
N LEU A 6 4.04 -39.92 -5.21
CA LEU A 6 4.61 -38.90 -4.32
C LEU A 6 5.14 -37.69 -5.11
N GLY A 7 5.85 -37.92 -6.22
CA GLY A 7 6.31 -36.86 -7.12
C GLY A 7 5.16 -36.07 -7.77
N ARG A 8 4.03 -36.72 -8.06
CA ARG A 8 2.83 -36.06 -8.59
C ARG A 8 2.14 -35.21 -7.51
N ILE A 9 2.11 -35.67 -6.26
CA ILE A 9 1.52 -34.93 -5.15
C ILE A 9 2.36 -33.68 -4.82
N THR A 10 3.69 -33.79 -4.75
CA THR A 10 4.57 -32.64 -4.49
C THR A 10 4.49 -31.58 -5.58
N GLN A 11 4.45 -31.99 -6.86
CA GLN A 11 4.23 -31.08 -7.99
C GLN A 11 2.88 -30.33 -7.91
N VAL A 12 1.81 -31.01 -7.50
CA VAL A 12 0.48 -30.39 -7.34
C VAL A 12 0.48 -29.38 -6.19
N LEU A 13 1.13 -29.72 -5.08
CA LEU A 13 1.26 -28.82 -3.92
C LEU A 13 2.07 -27.58 -4.26
N GLU A 14 3.20 -27.72 -4.97
CA GLU A 14 4.05 -26.60 -5.39
C GLU A 14 3.30 -25.66 -6.36
N LYS A 15 2.60 -26.19 -7.36
CA LYS A 15 1.78 -25.38 -8.28
C LYS A 15 0.67 -24.64 -7.54
N ARG A 16 0.03 -25.30 -6.56
CA ARG A 16 -1.02 -24.68 -5.74
C ARG A 16 -0.45 -23.56 -4.86
N GLN A 17 0.74 -23.75 -4.29
CA GLN A 17 1.42 -22.72 -3.51
C GLN A 17 1.78 -21.49 -4.37
N LYS A 18 2.35 -21.68 -5.56
CA LYS A 18 2.66 -20.56 -6.50
C LYS A 18 1.41 -19.75 -6.87
N ARG A 19 0.29 -20.43 -7.12
CA ARG A 19 -0.99 -19.77 -7.40
C ARG A 19 -1.51 -18.97 -6.21
N ILE A 20 -1.41 -19.50 -4.99
CA ILE A 20 -1.85 -18.79 -3.79
C ILE A 20 -0.96 -17.57 -3.54
N ILE A 21 0.36 -17.70 -3.71
CA ILE A 21 1.31 -16.57 -3.63
C ILE A 21 0.94 -15.48 -4.64
N LEU A 22 0.67 -15.87 -5.89
CA LEU A 22 0.24 -14.91 -6.91
C LEU A 22 -1.04 -14.18 -6.50
N VAL A 23 -2.03 -14.90 -5.94
CA VAL A 23 -3.28 -14.29 -5.46
C VAL A 23 -3.02 -13.30 -4.33
N ILE A 24 -2.22 -13.66 -3.33
CA ILE A 24 -1.85 -12.76 -2.21
C ILE A 24 -1.23 -11.47 -2.76
N VAL A 25 -0.23 -11.59 -3.63
CA VAL A 25 0.44 -10.41 -4.21
C VAL A 25 -0.53 -9.59 -5.07
N CYS A 26 -1.40 -10.22 -5.84
CA CYS A 26 -2.41 -9.50 -6.64
C CYS A 26 -3.40 -8.74 -5.76
N VAL A 27 -3.84 -9.34 -4.64
CA VAL A 27 -4.74 -8.68 -3.68
C VAL A 27 -4.04 -7.52 -2.99
N ALA A 28 -2.79 -7.70 -2.53
CA ALA A 28 -1.99 -6.64 -1.92
C ALA A 28 -1.85 -5.42 -2.84
N LEU A 29 -1.44 -5.65 -4.10
CA LEU A 29 -1.26 -4.59 -5.10
C LEU A 29 -2.59 -3.92 -5.48
N LEU A 30 -3.67 -4.71 -5.60
CA LEU A 30 -5.01 -4.18 -5.82
C LEU A 30 -5.43 -3.27 -4.66
N LEU A 31 -5.23 -3.71 -3.41
CA LEU A 31 -5.62 -2.97 -2.23
C LEU A 31 -4.86 -1.66 -2.08
N ASP A 32 -3.56 -1.61 -2.34
CA ASP A 32 -2.81 -0.34 -2.26
C ASP A 32 -3.35 0.69 -3.26
N ASN A 33 -3.57 0.27 -4.50
CA ASN A 33 -4.08 1.15 -5.54
C ASN A 33 -5.53 1.54 -5.29
N MET A 34 -6.33 0.61 -4.78
CA MET A 34 -7.71 0.86 -4.44
C MET A 34 -7.80 1.84 -3.25
N LEU A 35 -7.00 1.66 -2.19
CA LEU A 35 -6.90 2.61 -1.08
C LEU A 35 -6.42 3.98 -1.52
N TYR A 36 -5.49 4.05 -2.48
CA TYR A 36 -5.03 5.32 -3.00
C TYR A 36 -6.16 6.08 -3.73
N MET A 37 -6.85 5.41 -4.65
CA MET A 37 -7.86 6.02 -5.52
C MET A 37 -9.22 6.22 -4.84
N VAL A 38 -9.61 5.37 -3.88
CA VAL A 38 -10.89 5.51 -3.14
C VAL A 38 -10.92 6.79 -2.31
N ILE A 39 -9.74 7.26 -1.91
CA ILE A 39 -9.56 8.44 -1.07
C ILE A 39 -9.77 9.74 -1.86
N VAL A 40 -9.55 9.74 -3.18
CA VAL A 40 -9.71 10.91 -4.06
C VAL A 40 -11.10 11.57 -3.94
N PRO A 41 -12.21 10.84 -4.09
CA PRO A 41 -13.53 11.43 -3.92
C PRO A 41 -13.89 11.74 -2.46
N ILE A 42 -13.28 11.09 -1.47
CA ILE A 42 -13.69 11.19 -0.05
C ILE A 42 -12.98 12.34 0.69
N ILE A 43 -11.73 12.65 0.35
CA ILE A 43 -10.93 13.65 1.07
C ILE A 43 -11.61 15.02 1.15
N PRO A 44 -12.17 15.59 0.06
CA PRO A 44 -12.76 16.92 0.12
C PRO A 44 -13.82 17.00 1.23
N ASP A 45 -14.82 16.13 1.18
CA ASP A 45 -15.89 16.10 2.18
C ASP A 45 -15.34 15.87 3.59
N TYR A 46 -14.32 15.02 3.72
CA TYR A 46 -13.67 14.74 5.01
C TYR A 46 -12.97 15.96 5.61
N LEU A 47 -12.25 16.74 4.80
CA LEU A 47 -11.54 17.94 5.27
C LEU A 47 -12.50 19.09 5.55
N GLU A 48 -13.58 19.21 4.78
CA GLU A 48 -14.62 20.21 5.02
C GLU A 48 -15.32 19.97 6.37
N ASP A 49 -15.63 18.71 6.69
CA ASP A 49 -16.17 18.32 8.00
C ASP A 49 -15.23 18.69 9.15
N LEU A 50 -13.92 18.50 8.98
CA LEU A 50 -12.92 18.85 10.00
C LEU A 50 -12.80 20.36 10.19
N GLN A 51 -12.89 21.16 9.12
CA GLN A 51 -12.90 22.62 9.23
C GLN A 51 -14.14 23.13 9.94
N LYS A 52 -15.33 22.62 9.58
CA LYS A 52 -16.59 22.98 10.25
C LYS A 52 -16.55 22.69 11.75
N ALA A 53 -15.98 21.55 12.14
CA ALA A 53 -15.80 21.21 13.54
C ALA A 53 -14.86 22.19 14.26
N ALA A 54 -13.74 22.56 13.64
CA ALA A 54 -12.79 23.51 14.20
C ALA A 54 -13.37 24.94 14.32
N ASP A 55 -14.12 25.39 13.31
CA ASP A 55 -14.78 26.69 13.31
C ASP A 55 -15.89 26.78 14.37
N GLN A 56 -16.60 25.67 14.63
CA GLN A 56 -17.60 25.59 15.71
C GLN A 56 -16.97 25.71 17.10
N ASP A 57 -15.84 25.05 17.34
CA ASP A 57 -15.10 25.17 18.60
C ASP A 57 -14.59 26.60 18.82
N GLN A 58 -14.14 27.28 17.77
CA GLN A 58 -13.75 28.70 17.83
C GLN A 58 -14.94 29.62 18.12
N LEU A 59 -16.08 29.40 17.45
CA LEU A 59 -17.29 30.19 17.66
C LEU A 59 -17.86 30.00 19.09
N ALA A 60 -17.82 28.78 19.62
CA ALA A 60 -18.21 28.49 21.00
C ALA A 60 -17.27 29.15 22.02
N ALA A 61 -15.97 29.24 21.73
CA ALA A 61 -15.00 29.96 22.55
C ALA A 61 -15.19 31.48 22.50
N GLU A 62 -15.55 32.04 21.34
CA GLU A 62 -15.82 33.47 21.16
C GLU A 62 -17.12 33.93 21.84
N LEU A 63 -18.12 33.06 21.98
CA LEU A 63 -19.37 33.33 22.71
C LEU A 63 -19.16 33.62 24.21
N HIS A 64 -17.99 33.28 24.77
CA HIS A 64 -17.62 33.60 26.15
C HIS A 64 -16.85 34.92 26.31
N THR A 65 -16.48 35.61 25.23
CA THR A 65 -15.78 36.90 25.27
C THR A 65 -16.56 37.96 24.50
N ASN A 66 -17.31 38.78 25.24
CA ASN A 66 -17.96 39.95 24.67
C ASN A 66 -16.97 40.88 23.94
N SER A 67 -17.44 41.42 22.81
CA SER A 67 -17.02 42.63 22.09
C SER A 67 -16.19 42.50 20.80
N THR A 68 -16.91 42.81 19.71
CA THR A 68 -16.57 43.77 18.64
C THR A 68 -15.36 43.48 17.77
N ASN A 69 -15.59 42.75 16.69
CA ASN A 69 -15.37 43.14 15.29
C ASN A 69 -15.28 41.87 14.44
N SER A 70 -16.43 41.28 14.10
CA SER A 70 -16.47 40.15 13.18
C SER A 70 -16.33 40.66 11.74
N THR A 71 -15.12 41.09 11.37
CA THR A 71 -14.68 40.91 9.99
C THR A 71 -14.60 39.41 9.78
N ILE A 72 -15.63 38.85 9.15
CA ILE A 72 -15.63 37.48 8.65
C ILE A 72 -14.47 37.37 7.68
N HIS A 73 -13.29 37.01 8.20
CA HIS A 73 -12.14 36.62 7.41
C HIS A 73 -12.47 35.27 6.82
N ARG A 74 -13.17 35.27 5.68
CA ARG A 74 -13.28 34.11 4.80
C ARG A 74 -11.84 33.70 4.46
N ALA A 75 -11.39 32.59 5.04
CA ALA A 75 -10.07 32.05 4.79
C ALA A 75 -9.87 31.83 3.28
N PRO A 76 -8.66 32.04 2.75
CA PRO A 76 -8.40 31.93 1.32
C PRO A 76 -8.63 30.48 0.87
N GLU A 77 -9.49 30.31 -0.13
CA GLU A 77 -9.87 29.01 -0.72
C GLU A 77 -8.67 28.22 -1.30
N GLY A 78 -7.47 28.81 -1.36
CA GLY A 78 -6.24 28.16 -1.85
C GLY A 78 -5.54 27.20 -0.87
N ASN A 79 -5.91 27.15 0.42
CA ASN A 79 -5.28 26.22 1.36
C ASN A 79 -5.82 24.78 1.26
N PHE A 80 -7.05 24.61 0.79
CA PHE A 80 -7.72 23.31 0.81
C PHE A 80 -7.17 22.37 -0.26
N ASP A 81 -7.13 22.81 -1.52
CA ASP A 81 -6.54 22.04 -2.62
C ASP A 81 -5.07 21.69 -2.35
N LEU A 82 -4.34 22.60 -1.68
CA LEU A 82 -2.97 22.35 -1.25
C LEU A 82 -2.89 21.25 -0.19
N GLN A 83 -3.78 21.24 0.81
CA GLN A 83 -3.84 20.18 1.82
C GLN A 83 -4.13 18.81 1.20
N ILE A 84 -5.05 18.76 0.24
CA ILE A 84 -5.34 17.54 -0.53
C ILE A 84 -4.09 17.07 -1.28
N GLY A 85 -3.43 17.98 -2.01
CA GLY A 85 -2.21 17.69 -2.74
C GLY A 85 -1.09 17.18 -1.84
N VAL A 86 -0.90 17.79 -0.66
CA VAL A 86 0.09 17.39 0.33
C VAL A 86 -0.21 16.00 0.91
N LEU A 87 -1.49 15.67 1.15
CA LEU A 87 -1.90 14.33 1.59
C LEU A 87 -1.51 13.25 0.58
N PHE A 88 -1.80 13.46 -0.71
CA PHE A 88 -1.41 12.52 -1.77
C PHE A 88 0.10 12.42 -1.94
N ALA A 89 0.79 13.57 -1.91
CA ALA A 89 2.24 13.63 -2.03
C ALA A 89 2.94 12.92 -0.87
N SER A 90 2.40 12.99 0.36
CA SER A 90 3.01 12.37 1.55
C SER A 90 3.19 10.86 1.37
N LYS A 91 2.18 10.13 0.88
CA LYS A 91 2.30 8.70 0.55
C LYS A 91 3.40 8.48 -0.49
N ALA A 92 3.35 9.22 -1.60
CA ALA A 92 4.25 9.04 -2.73
C ALA A 92 5.72 9.30 -2.35
N ILE A 93 5.98 10.36 -1.58
CA ILE A 93 7.32 10.71 -1.09
C ILE A 93 7.86 9.62 -0.18
N LEU A 94 7.07 9.19 0.82
CA LEU A 94 7.51 8.14 1.74
C LEU A 94 7.76 6.82 0.99
N GLN A 95 6.87 6.44 0.07
CA GLN A 95 7.03 5.26 -0.76
C GLN A 95 8.33 5.32 -1.59
N LEU A 96 8.59 6.45 -2.25
CA LEU A 96 9.79 6.66 -3.06
C LEU A 96 11.06 6.52 -2.23
N LEU A 97 11.09 7.10 -1.03
CA LEU A 97 12.25 7.04 -0.13
C LEU A 97 12.46 5.63 0.44
N VAL A 98 11.39 4.88 0.67
CA VAL A 98 11.45 3.55 1.27
C VAL A 98 11.77 2.47 0.24
N ASN A 99 11.37 2.60 -1.02
CA ASN A 99 11.57 1.56 -2.06
C ASN A 99 13.04 1.07 -2.20
N PRO A 100 14.09 1.93 -2.19
CA PRO A 100 15.47 1.45 -2.20
C PRO A 100 15.87 0.70 -0.92
N LEU A 101 15.34 1.16 0.23
CA LEU A 101 15.58 0.54 1.53
C LEU A 101 14.90 -0.82 1.65
N SER A 102 13.68 -0.95 1.11
CA SER A 102 12.93 -2.20 1.12
C SER A 102 13.64 -3.27 0.30
N GLY A 103 14.23 -2.94 -0.86
CA GLY A 103 15.07 -3.87 -1.63
C GLY A 103 16.25 -4.43 -0.83
N THR A 104 17.02 -3.56 -0.18
CA THR A 104 18.15 -3.98 0.67
C THR A 104 17.69 -4.84 1.86
N PHE A 105 16.51 -4.54 2.41
CA PHE A 105 15.93 -5.28 3.51
C PHE A 105 15.45 -6.68 3.08
N ILE A 106 14.83 -6.78 1.91
CA ILE A 106 14.41 -8.03 1.27
C ILE A 106 15.62 -8.95 1.03
N ASP A 107 16.74 -8.42 0.55
CA ASP A 107 17.97 -9.21 0.31
C ASP A 107 18.53 -9.82 1.61
N ARG A 108 18.32 -9.16 2.74
CA ARG A 108 18.79 -9.60 4.06
C ARG A 108 17.84 -10.57 4.75
N VAL A 109 16.54 -10.33 4.67
CA VAL A 109 15.54 -10.99 5.52
C VAL A 109 14.65 -11.97 4.73
N GLY A 110 14.65 -11.90 3.40
CA GLY A 110 13.75 -12.67 2.54
C GLY A 110 12.56 -11.83 2.06
N TYR A 111 11.73 -12.40 1.19
CA TYR A 111 10.58 -11.73 0.58
C TYR A 111 9.30 -11.81 1.44
N ASP A 112 9.19 -12.85 2.25
CA ASP A 112 8.03 -13.20 3.06
C ASP A 112 7.83 -12.26 4.25
N ILE A 113 8.88 -12.00 5.02
CA ILE A 113 8.82 -11.14 6.20
C ILE A 113 8.46 -9.69 5.82
N PRO A 114 9.11 -9.05 4.82
CA PRO A 114 8.79 -7.66 4.50
C PRO A 114 7.42 -7.51 3.82
N LEU A 115 6.96 -8.51 3.04
CA LEU A 115 5.59 -8.53 2.52
C LEU A 115 4.56 -8.52 3.66
N PHE A 116 4.75 -9.39 4.67
CA PHE A 116 3.87 -9.43 5.83
C PHE A 116 3.91 -8.12 6.63
N ILE A 117 5.10 -7.57 6.89
CA ILE A 117 5.25 -6.28 7.58
C ILE A 117 4.51 -5.18 6.82
N GLY A 118 4.68 -5.10 5.49
CA GLY A 118 4.02 -4.12 4.64
C GLY A 118 2.50 -4.19 4.74
N LEU A 119 1.92 -5.39 4.62
CA LEU A 119 0.48 -5.61 4.76
C LEU A 119 -0.07 -5.20 6.13
N ASN A 120 0.66 -5.49 7.22
CA ASN A 120 0.24 -5.08 8.57
C ASN A 120 0.29 -3.56 8.76
N ILE A 121 1.31 -2.90 8.21
CA ILE A 121 1.43 -1.43 8.24
C ILE A 121 0.31 -0.80 7.42
N MET A 122 0.00 -1.33 6.24
CA MET A 122 -1.13 -0.88 5.41
C MET A 122 -2.47 -1.07 6.13
N PHE A 123 -2.67 -2.20 6.79
CA PHE A 123 -3.87 -2.45 7.59
C PHE A 123 -4.01 -1.41 8.72
N LEU A 124 -2.98 -1.26 9.56
CA LEU A 124 -3.02 -0.37 10.72
C LEU A 124 -3.18 1.11 10.31
N SER A 125 -2.50 1.53 9.26
CA SER A 125 -2.67 2.89 8.71
C SER A 125 -4.08 3.12 8.16
N THR A 126 -4.67 2.13 7.48
CA THR A 126 -6.03 2.23 6.95
C THR A 126 -7.08 2.31 8.06
N VAL A 127 -6.91 1.52 9.14
CA VAL A 127 -7.76 1.63 10.33
C VAL A 127 -7.60 3.01 10.99
N THR A 128 -6.36 3.49 11.12
CA THR A 128 -6.09 4.83 11.67
C THR A 128 -6.74 5.93 10.84
N PHE A 129 -6.70 5.79 9.51
CA PHE A 129 -7.35 6.71 8.58
C PHE A 129 -8.88 6.73 8.75
N ALA A 130 -9.51 5.57 8.96
CA ALA A 130 -10.96 5.45 9.16
C ALA A 130 -11.47 6.18 10.42
N PHE A 131 -10.63 6.28 11.46
CA PHE A 131 -10.95 6.94 12.73
C PHE A 131 -10.26 8.30 12.90
N ALA A 132 -9.72 8.88 11.84
CA ALA A 132 -8.97 10.12 11.94
C ALA A 132 -9.92 11.31 12.19
N GLU A 133 -9.71 12.04 13.29
CA GLU A 133 -10.50 13.22 13.66
C GLU A 133 -9.76 14.53 13.41
N ASN A 134 -8.54 14.48 12.87
CA ASN A 134 -7.74 15.67 12.59
C ASN A 134 -6.83 15.47 11.37
N TYR A 135 -6.43 16.58 10.74
CA TYR A 135 -5.58 16.57 9.55
C TYR A 135 -4.22 15.89 9.80
N ALA A 136 -3.64 16.10 11.00
CA ALA A 136 -2.36 15.51 11.37
C ALA A 136 -2.41 13.97 11.38
N THR A 137 -3.49 13.37 11.91
CA THR A 137 -3.67 11.90 11.90
C THR A 137 -3.89 11.39 10.47
N LEU A 138 -4.65 12.10 9.62
CA LEU A 138 -4.82 11.74 8.21
C LEU A 138 -3.47 11.73 7.47
N PHE A 139 -2.67 12.78 7.68
CA PHE A 139 -1.34 12.92 7.09
C PHE A 139 -0.38 11.82 7.57
N LEU A 140 -0.38 11.55 8.87
CA LEU A 140 0.45 10.49 9.46
C LEU A 140 0.02 9.12 8.95
N ALA A 141 -1.27 8.82 8.93
CA ALA A 141 -1.81 7.57 8.40
C ALA A 141 -1.41 7.37 6.93
N ARG A 142 -1.50 8.40 6.10
CA ARG A 142 -1.07 8.33 4.68
C ARG A 142 0.43 8.11 4.52
N SER A 143 1.24 8.80 5.32
CA SER A 143 2.69 8.63 5.32
C SER A 143 3.10 7.21 5.70
N ILE A 144 2.48 6.66 6.75
CA ILE A 144 2.68 5.28 7.21
C ILE A 144 2.19 4.28 6.15
N GLN A 145 1.08 4.56 5.47
CA GLN A 145 0.58 3.71 4.39
C GLN A 145 1.60 3.61 3.24
N GLY A 146 2.28 4.71 2.88
CA GLY A 146 3.35 4.69 1.87
C GLY A 146 4.55 3.83 2.27
N LEU A 147 4.91 3.83 3.57
CA LEU A 147 5.92 2.92 4.11
C LEU A 147 5.49 1.45 3.97
N GLY A 148 4.25 1.12 4.34
CA GLY A 148 3.71 -0.23 4.25
C GLY A 148 3.62 -0.75 2.82
N SER A 149 3.11 0.09 1.91
CA SER A 149 3.01 -0.23 0.49
C SER A 149 4.37 -0.44 -0.16
N ALA A 150 5.39 0.38 0.19
CA ALA A 150 6.74 0.19 -0.36
C ALA A 150 7.32 -1.20 -0.06
N PHE A 151 7.08 -1.72 1.15
CA PHE A 151 7.46 -3.08 1.50
C PHE A 151 6.60 -4.13 0.81
N ALA A 152 5.28 -3.96 0.79
CA ALA A 152 4.35 -4.92 0.19
C ALA A 152 4.57 -5.07 -1.33
N ASP A 153 4.66 -3.95 -2.05
CA ASP A 153 4.81 -3.92 -3.50
C ASP A 153 6.15 -4.51 -3.94
N THR A 154 7.24 -4.02 -3.33
CA THR A 154 8.61 -4.47 -3.69
C THR A 154 8.77 -5.95 -3.39
N SER A 155 8.31 -6.40 -2.22
CA SER A 155 8.42 -7.80 -1.82
C SER A 155 7.51 -8.71 -2.61
N GLY A 156 6.28 -8.27 -2.92
CA GLY A 156 5.31 -9.04 -3.68
C GLY A 156 5.77 -9.29 -5.11
N ILE A 157 6.23 -8.24 -5.80
CA ILE A 157 6.76 -8.36 -7.16
C ILE A 157 8.04 -9.22 -7.18
N ALA A 158 8.94 -9.03 -6.21
CA ALA A 158 10.15 -9.83 -6.10
C ALA A 158 9.85 -11.31 -5.78
N LEU A 159 8.84 -11.57 -4.94
CA LEU A 159 8.38 -12.92 -4.62
C LEU A 159 7.77 -13.63 -5.84
N ILE A 160 7.03 -12.92 -6.70
CA ILE A 160 6.59 -13.46 -7.99
C ILE A 160 7.81 -13.78 -8.86
N ALA A 161 8.76 -12.85 -8.97
CA ALA A 161 9.95 -13.06 -9.81
C ALA A 161 10.81 -14.26 -9.36
N ASP A 162 10.88 -14.51 -8.05
CA ASP A 162 11.60 -15.65 -7.45
C ASP A 162 10.85 -16.98 -7.62
N LYS A 163 9.52 -17.00 -7.42
CA LYS A 163 8.74 -18.25 -7.43
C LYS A 163 8.42 -18.77 -8.82
N PHE A 164 8.34 -17.89 -9.82
CA PHE A 164 8.11 -18.24 -11.21
C PHE A 164 9.44 -18.24 -11.96
N THR A 165 10.09 -19.40 -12.05
CA THR A 165 11.43 -19.56 -12.65
C THR A 165 11.41 -19.54 -14.18
N GLU A 166 10.29 -19.93 -14.79
CA GLU A 166 10.13 -19.95 -16.24
C GLU A 166 9.77 -18.54 -16.75
N ASP A 167 10.53 -17.99 -17.69
CA ASP A 167 10.37 -16.62 -18.18
C ASP A 167 8.96 -16.32 -18.68
N THR A 168 8.36 -17.29 -19.38
CA THR A 168 6.99 -17.19 -19.90
C THR A 168 5.96 -17.17 -18.77
N GLU A 169 6.11 -18.00 -17.74
CA GLU A 169 5.19 -18.04 -16.60
C GLU A 169 5.36 -16.79 -15.71
N ARG A 170 6.60 -16.35 -15.49
CA ARG A 170 6.95 -15.15 -14.74
C ARG A 170 6.35 -13.90 -15.35
N SER A 171 6.52 -13.72 -16.67
CA SER A 171 5.98 -12.58 -17.39
C SER A 171 4.45 -12.55 -17.35
N LYS A 172 3.80 -13.73 -17.46
CA LYS A 172 2.34 -13.84 -17.29
C LYS A 172 1.91 -13.48 -15.86
N ALA A 173 2.60 -13.98 -14.85
CA ALA A 173 2.28 -13.70 -13.44
C ALA A 173 2.43 -12.21 -13.12
N LEU A 174 3.52 -11.58 -13.56
CA LEU A 174 3.73 -10.14 -13.43
C LEU A 174 2.68 -9.33 -14.20
N GLY A 175 2.33 -9.74 -15.42
CA GLY A 175 1.27 -9.12 -16.20
C GLY A 175 -0.09 -9.16 -15.49
N ILE A 176 -0.42 -10.29 -14.84
CA ILE A 176 -1.64 -10.42 -14.02
C ILE A 176 -1.57 -9.46 -12.82
N ALA A 177 -0.45 -9.44 -12.09
CA ALA A 177 -0.26 -8.55 -10.95
C ALA A 177 -0.44 -7.07 -11.32
N LEU A 178 0.15 -6.63 -12.43
CA LEU A 178 -0.01 -5.27 -12.95
C LEU A 178 -1.43 -4.98 -13.45
N ALA A 179 -2.14 -5.97 -14.01
CA ALA A 179 -3.55 -5.80 -14.37
C ALA A 179 -4.43 -5.54 -13.14
N PHE A 180 -4.11 -6.18 -12.00
CA PHE A 180 -4.81 -5.95 -10.73
C PHE A 180 -4.59 -4.55 -10.15
N ILE A 181 -3.40 -3.95 -10.34
CA ILE A 181 -3.12 -2.54 -10.04
C ILE A 181 -4.09 -1.62 -10.79
N SER A 182 -4.19 -1.81 -12.10
CA SER A 182 -5.09 -1.00 -12.95
C SER A 182 -6.55 -1.24 -12.60
N PHE A 183 -6.92 -2.49 -12.31
CA PHE A 183 -8.28 -2.84 -11.90
C PHE A 183 -8.66 -2.20 -10.56
N GLY A 184 -7.78 -2.22 -9.56
CA GLY A 184 -8.00 -1.55 -8.28
C GLY A 184 -8.22 -0.05 -8.44
N SER A 185 -7.43 0.59 -9.32
CA SER A 185 -7.58 2.02 -9.62
C SER A 185 -8.91 2.34 -10.31
N LEU A 186 -9.39 1.45 -11.18
CA LEU A 186 -10.65 1.60 -11.92
C LEU A 186 -11.88 1.44 -11.00
N VAL A 187 -11.85 0.45 -10.12
CA VAL A 187 -12.99 0.09 -9.26
C VAL A 187 -13.06 0.97 -8.00
N ALA A 188 -11.96 1.61 -7.60
CA ALA A 188 -11.88 2.38 -6.37
C ALA A 188 -12.90 3.54 -6.27
N PRO A 189 -12.99 4.49 -7.22
CA PRO A 189 -13.93 5.60 -7.09
C PRO A 189 -15.41 5.18 -6.96
N PRO A 190 -15.96 4.28 -7.81
CA PRO A 190 -17.35 3.85 -7.64
C PRO A 190 -17.54 3.04 -6.35
N PHE A 191 -16.56 2.24 -5.93
CA PHE A 191 -16.60 1.55 -4.65
C PHE A 191 -16.63 2.54 -3.47
N GLY A 192 -15.78 3.55 -3.48
CA GLY A 192 -15.68 4.56 -2.44
C GLY A 192 -16.95 5.39 -2.29
N GLY A 193 -17.43 5.94 -3.40
CA GLY A 193 -18.63 6.79 -3.41
C GLY A 193 -19.88 6.05 -2.93
N VAL A 194 -20.16 4.86 -3.49
CA VAL A 194 -21.35 4.08 -3.11
C VAL A 194 -21.32 3.68 -1.64
N LEU A 195 -20.17 3.25 -1.11
CA LEU A 195 -20.06 2.87 0.30
C LEU A 195 -20.13 4.07 1.24
N TYR A 196 -19.55 5.21 0.82
CA TYR A 196 -19.64 6.46 1.55
C TYR A 196 -21.10 6.91 1.71
N ASP A 197 -21.89 6.85 0.63
CA ASP A 197 -23.31 7.25 0.65
C ASP A 197 -24.17 6.33 1.53
N LEU A 198 -23.88 5.03 1.57
CA LEU A 198 -24.72 4.04 2.27
C LEU A 198 -24.41 3.93 3.77
N ALA A 199 -23.13 3.99 4.15
CA ALA A 199 -22.68 3.64 5.49
C ALA A 199 -21.70 4.68 6.10
N GLY A 200 -21.53 5.82 5.41
CA GLY A 200 -20.74 6.95 5.89
C GLY A 200 -19.25 6.82 5.62
N LYS A 201 -18.51 7.84 6.06
CA LYS A 201 -17.09 8.05 5.75
C LYS A 201 -16.14 6.90 6.14
N GLN A 202 -16.49 6.11 7.15
CA GLN A 202 -15.62 5.06 7.70
C GLN A 202 -15.76 3.73 6.95
N ALA A 203 -16.90 3.48 6.31
CA ALA A 203 -17.25 2.20 5.71
C ALA A 203 -16.27 1.72 4.62
N PRO A 204 -15.90 2.52 3.60
CA PRO A 204 -14.98 2.06 2.57
C PRO A 204 -13.60 1.68 3.13
N PHE A 205 -13.12 2.43 4.12
CA PHE A 205 -11.82 2.16 4.76
C PHE A 205 -11.84 0.92 5.63
N LEU A 206 -12.89 0.71 6.42
CA LEU A 206 -13.00 -0.48 7.26
C LEU A 206 -13.14 -1.76 6.43
N ILE A 207 -13.91 -1.73 5.33
CA ILE A 207 -14.04 -2.89 4.45
C ILE A 207 -12.68 -3.21 3.79
N LEU A 208 -11.97 -2.19 3.28
CA LEU A 208 -10.63 -2.39 2.72
C LEU A 208 -9.63 -2.88 3.79
N ALA A 209 -9.73 -2.39 5.02
CA ALA A 209 -8.92 -2.87 6.13
C ALA A 209 -9.21 -4.35 6.44
N CYS A 210 -10.47 -4.79 6.43
CA CYS A 210 -10.82 -6.20 6.61
C CYS A 210 -10.25 -7.10 5.51
N ILE A 211 -10.29 -6.65 4.25
CA ILE A 211 -9.71 -7.39 3.13
C ILE A 211 -8.18 -7.45 3.27
N CYS A 212 -7.54 -6.33 3.62
CA CYS A 212 -6.10 -6.25 3.87
C CYS A 212 -5.66 -7.16 5.03
N PHE A 213 -6.43 -7.18 6.12
CA PHE A 213 -6.18 -8.09 7.25
C PHE A 213 -6.29 -9.55 6.83
N THR A 214 -7.33 -9.90 6.06
CA THR A 214 -7.52 -11.26 5.55
C THR A 214 -6.37 -11.68 4.65
N ASP A 215 -5.88 -10.78 3.80
CA ASP A 215 -4.71 -11.02 2.95
C ASP A 215 -3.42 -11.19 3.78
N GLY A 216 -3.22 -10.38 4.82
CA GLY A 216 -2.12 -10.52 5.77
C GLY A 216 -2.14 -11.84 6.53
N VAL A 217 -3.32 -12.32 6.95
CA VAL A 217 -3.50 -13.64 7.57
C VAL A 217 -3.20 -14.75 6.57
N LEU A 218 -3.69 -14.65 5.34
CA LEU A 218 -3.43 -15.62 4.28
C LEU A 218 -1.92 -15.68 3.96
N CYS A 219 -1.27 -14.51 3.89
CA CYS A 219 0.17 -14.36 3.77
C CYS A 219 0.90 -15.13 4.88
N LEU A 220 0.52 -14.93 6.16
CA LEU A 220 1.14 -15.63 7.29
C LEU A 220 0.97 -17.15 7.22
N LEU A 221 -0.21 -17.63 6.85
CA LEU A 221 -0.51 -19.07 6.75
C LEU A 221 0.28 -19.76 5.63
N VAL A 222 0.50 -19.06 4.51
CA VAL A 222 1.12 -19.62 3.31
C VAL A 222 2.63 -19.47 3.31
N LEU A 223 3.13 -18.31 3.76
CA LEU A 223 4.54 -17.98 3.69
C LEU A 223 5.36 -18.45 4.90
N LYS A 224 4.72 -18.81 6.04
CA LYS A 224 5.40 -19.21 7.29
C LYS A 224 6.70 -18.40 7.49
N PRO A 225 6.61 -17.11 7.84
CA PRO A 225 7.73 -16.15 7.85
C PRO A 225 8.96 -16.54 8.71
N PHE A 226 8.87 -17.63 9.48
CA PHE A 226 9.93 -18.13 10.37
C PHE A 226 10.53 -19.48 9.94
N SER A 227 10.19 -20.00 8.76
CA SER A 227 10.78 -21.26 8.30
C SER A 227 12.20 -21.00 7.80
N ASN A 228 13.20 -21.28 8.65
CA ASN A 228 14.63 -21.33 8.32
C ASN A 228 14.88 -21.83 6.89
N ARG A 229 15.05 -20.92 5.94
CA ARG A 229 15.73 -21.21 4.68
C ARG A 229 17.16 -20.77 4.86
N GLU A 230 17.94 -21.72 5.34
CA GLU A 230 19.40 -21.69 5.30
C GLU A 230 19.83 -21.28 3.90
N ARG A 231 20.60 -20.19 3.84
CA ARG A 231 21.18 -19.63 2.62
C ARG A 231 22.23 -20.61 2.08
N GLU A 232 21.84 -21.59 1.26
CA GLU A 232 22.85 -22.43 0.60
C GLU A 232 23.23 -21.96 -0.81
N ASN A 233 22.43 -21.14 -1.52
CA ASN A 233 22.70 -20.89 -2.95
C ASN A 233 22.51 -19.44 -3.43
N MET A 234 22.98 -18.43 -2.69
CA MET A 234 23.30 -17.16 -3.36
C MET A 234 24.81 -17.05 -3.51
N PRO A 235 25.35 -17.01 -4.75
CA PRO A 235 26.72 -16.60 -4.95
C PRO A 235 26.87 -15.20 -4.37
N VAL A 236 27.92 -15.02 -3.56
CA VAL A 236 28.36 -13.75 -2.99
C VAL A 236 28.24 -12.68 -4.06
N ALA A 237 27.48 -11.62 -3.76
CA ALA A 237 27.34 -10.45 -4.61
C ALA A 237 28.69 -10.09 -5.22
N HIS A 238 28.86 -10.33 -6.53
CA HIS A 238 30.01 -9.81 -7.22
C HIS A 238 29.86 -8.29 -7.17
N LYS A 239 30.91 -7.59 -6.71
CA LYS A 239 31.00 -6.13 -6.75
C LYS A 239 30.37 -5.65 -8.04
N ILE A 240 29.35 -4.80 -7.91
CA ILE A 240 28.76 -4.08 -9.03
C ILE A 240 29.95 -3.43 -9.76
N PRO A 241 30.34 -3.85 -10.98
CA PRO A 241 31.28 -3.05 -11.73
C PRO A 241 30.61 -1.69 -11.91
N ASN A 242 31.36 -0.62 -11.60
CA ASN A 242 30.89 0.75 -11.68
C ASN A 242 29.96 0.94 -12.88
N PHE A 243 28.74 1.36 -12.58
CA PHE A 243 27.70 1.67 -13.55
C PHE A 243 28.30 2.59 -14.61
N CYS A 244 28.58 2.04 -15.80
CA CYS A 244 29.17 2.81 -16.91
C CYS A 244 28.06 3.64 -17.56
N PHE A 245 27.59 4.65 -16.85
CA PHE A 245 26.66 5.67 -17.34
C PHE A 245 27.31 6.54 -18.44
N TRP A 246 28.64 6.53 -18.52
CA TRP A 246 29.44 7.40 -19.39
C TRP A 246 29.66 6.87 -20.83
N ASP A 247 29.51 5.57 -21.09
CA ASP A 247 29.78 5.00 -22.43
C ASP A 247 28.70 5.31 -23.47
N TYR A 248 27.52 5.80 -23.05
CA TYR A 248 26.44 6.17 -23.98
C TYR A 248 26.60 7.58 -24.57
N PHE A 249 27.42 8.44 -23.97
CA PHE A 249 27.60 9.84 -24.39
C PHE A 249 28.91 10.12 -25.16
N SER A 250 29.76 9.11 -25.37
CA SER A 250 31.06 9.26 -26.04
C SER A 250 31.05 8.89 -27.53
N VAL A 251 29.89 8.53 -28.10
CA VAL A 251 29.72 8.12 -29.51
C VAL A 251 28.74 9.04 -30.27
N THR A 252 28.76 10.35 -30.00
CA THR A 252 28.13 11.36 -30.85
C THR A 252 29.05 12.57 -30.92
#